data_AF-A0A8C2W8F2-F1
#
_entry.id   AF-A0A8C2W8F2-F1
#
_cell.length_a   1.000
_cell.length_b   1.000
_cell.length_c   1.000
_cell.angle_alpha   90.00
_cell.angle_beta   90.00
_cell.angle_gamma   90.00
#
_symmetry.space_group_name_H-M   'P 1'
#
loop_
_entity.id
_entity.type
_entity.pdbx_description
1 polymer ?
#
loop_
_entity_poly.entity_id
_entity_poly.type
_entity_poly.pdbx_seq_one_letter_code
_entity_poly.pdbx_strand_id
1 'polypeptide(L)'
;MNWLFPLSKGSGPLAPLNSLQQQRQRQIESLKAAHPSLAEIQKDVEYRIPFTVNNSTISVNILLPPQFPQEKPVVSVYPPVGHHLVDSNNGTMITCPLITNFGMHSDLGKVIQSLLDEFWKSPPALMSTGPAGFPYNMYKPSGMAPYPTQAYHYGPRHVGPSHTAPPGLGPALMPHPGVDGAHGPPRAPAPYGLISDLPLPVPTGDYQAGLNGHMYKMPEIPESFSELCDLNLTLLSDMSENEDVLLEFFVSLPQLKQVTSDKEELVTNIVDMYEQLTQMKLAFETRMQRQHDLSESCSLSTLQARLKVAAHQAEEESEETAENFLEGRADIDEFLTSFMEKRTLCHSRRAKEEKLQQSINTHGPFPTTH
;
A
#
# COMPACT_ATOMS: atom_id res chain seq x y z
N MET A 1 -11.25 29.06 21.35
CA MET A 1 -11.21 28.36 22.64
C MET A 1 -10.20 27.23 22.51
N ASN A 2 -9.10 27.29 23.26
CA ASN A 2 -8.03 26.29 23.14
C ASN A 2 -8.32 25.14 24.12
N TRP A 3 -8.33 23.90 23.63
CA TRP A 3 -8.36 22.72 24.49
C TRP A 3 -6.95 22.41 25.00
N LEU A 4 -6.86 21.99 26.27
CA LEU A 4 -5.62 22.00 27.04
C LEU A 4 -4.91 20.65 27.00
N PHE A 5 -3.65 20.64 26.56
CA PHE A 5 -2.70 19.60 26.91
C PHE A 5 -2.25 19.80 28.38
N PRO A 6 -2.21 18.75 29.22
CA PRO A 6 -1.64 18.85 30.56
C PRO A 6 -0.10 18.93 30.49
N LEU A 7 0.46 20.10 30.83
CA LEU A 7 1.91 20.31 30.90
C LEU A 7 2.52 19.58 32.11
N SER A 8 2.96 18.34 31.92
CA SER A 8 3.67 17.58 32.96
C SER A 8 5.18 17.81 32.91
N LYS A 9 5.65 18.90 33.51
CA LYS A 9 7.05 19.00 33.97
C LYS A 9 7.23 18.08 35.18
N GLY A 10 7.68 16.85 34.95
CA GLY A 10 7.91 15.87 36.01
C GLY A 10 9.07 14.94 35.72
N SER A 11 10.24 15.21 36.31
CA SER A 11 11.39 14.31 36.31
C SER A 11 11.19 13.18 37.33
N GLY A 12 10.27 12.25 37.04
CA GLY A 12 10.07 11.01 37.79
C GLY A 12 10.53 9.79 37.00
N PRO A 13 10.75 8.63 37.65
CA PRO A 13 11.01 7.37 36.95
C PRO A 13 9.85 7.04 36.00
N LEU A 14 10.17 6.63 34.77
CA LEU A 14 9.17 6.14 33.83
C LEU A 14 8.40 4.96 34.44
N ALA A 15 7.08 4.95 34.25
CA ALA A 15 6.26 3.81 34.66
C ALA A 15 6.79 2.52 34.00
N PRO A 16 6.94 1.39 34.74
CA PRO A 16 7.48 0.16 34.17
C PRO A 16 6.66 -0.29 32.95
N LEU A 17 7.32 -0.40 31.80
CA LEU A 17 6.71 -0.92 30.58
C LEU A 17 6.11 -2.30 30.86
N ASN A 18 4.86 -2.52 30.46
CA ASN A 18 4.21 -3.83 30.55
C ASN A 18 5.01 -4.87 29.74
N SER A 19 4.98 -6.14 30.11
CA SER A 19 5.73 -7.21 29.45
C SER A 19 5.48 -7.27 27.93
N LEU A 20 4.24 -7.01 27.50
CA LEU A 20 3.89 -6.89 26.08
C LEU A 20 4.59 -5.70 25.39
N GLN A 21 4.68 -4.55 26.07
CA GLN A 21 5.37 -3.36 25.55
C GLN A 21 6.89 -3.58 25.49
N GLN A 22 7.48 -4.25 26.49
CA GLN A 22 8.90 -4.65 26.45
C GLN A 22 9.18 -5.61 25.29
N GLN A 23 8.27 -6.55 25.02
CA GLN A 23 8.42 -7.47 23.90
C GLN A 23 8.20 -6.78 22.54
N ARG A 24 7.26 -5.85 22.42
CA ARG A 24 7.09 -4.97 21.25
C ARG A 24 8.39 -4.18 20.97
N GLN A 25 8.94 -3.53 22.00
CA GLN A 25 10.18 -2.78 21.92
C GLN A 25 11.36 -3.64 21.46
N ARG A 26 11.53 -4.86 22.01
CA ARG A 26 12.58 -5.82 21.60
C ARG A 26 12.50 -6.17 20.11
N GLN A 27 11.30 -6.34 19.56
CA GLN A 27 11.12 -6.65 18.12
C GLN A 27 11.44 -5.45 17.24
N ILE A 28 11.03 -4.24 17.65
CA ILE A 28 11.35 -2.98 16.96
C ILE A 28 12.87 -2.72 16.98
N GLU A 29 13.54 -3.01 18.09
CA GLU A 29 15.00 -2.91 18.21
C GLU A 29 15.72 -3.91 17.29
N SER A 30 15.25 -5.17 17.18
CA SER A 30 15.79 -6.12 16.21
C SER A 30 15.59 -5.64 14.76
N LEU A 31 14.41 -5.10 14.43
CA LEU A 31 14.12 -4.53 13.11
C LEU A 31 15.06 -3.35 12.78
N LYS A 32 15.23 -2.41 13.72
CA LYS A 32 16.13 -1.25 13.58
C LYS A 32 17.60 -1.65 13.49
N ALA A 33 18.03 -2.68 14.22
CA ALA A 33 19.39 -3.18 14.19
C ALA A 33 19.73 -3.96 12.91
N ALA A 34 18.75 -4.65 12.32
CA ALA A 34 18.93 -5.38 11.07
C ALA A 34 18.86 -4.50 9.81
N HIS A 35 18.09 -3.41 9.83
CA HIS A 35 17.76 -2.62 8.62
C HIS A 35 18.15 -1.14 8.76
N PRO A 36 19.39 -0.74 8.41
CA PRO A 36 19.84 0.65 8.51
C PRO A 36 19.08 1.67 7.64
N SER A 37 18.36 1.21 6.60
CA SER A 37 17.52 2.05 5.74
C SER A 37 16.07 2.17 6.22
N LEU A 38 15.74 1.65 7.41
CA LEU A 38 14.39 1.69 7.98
C LEU A 38 13.94 3.12 8.31
N ALA A 39 12.95 3.61 7.58
CA ALA A 39 12.20 4.81 7.94
C ALA A 39 11.12 4.48 9.00
N GLU A 40 11.09 5.23 10.09
CA GLU A 40 10.02 5.18 11.09
C GLU A 40 8.93 6.18 10.69
N ILE A 41 7.80 5.66 10.18
CA ILE A 41 6.68 6.47 9.67
C ILE A 41 5.76 6.89 10.82
N GLN A 42 5.45 5.95 11.71
CA GLN A 42 4.75 6.22 12.96
C GLN A 42 5.38 5.40 14.08
N LYS A 43 5.83 6.09 15.14
CA LYS A 43 6.53 5.44 16.25
C LYS A 43 5.71 4.27 16.83
N ASP A 44 6.39 3.15 17.01
CA ASP A 44 5.90 1.88 17.53
C ASP A 44 4.75 1.23 16.71
N VAL A 45 4.41 1.77 15.53
CA VAL A 45 3.25 1.35 14.70
C VAL A 45 3.61 1.08 13.24
N GLU A 46 4.20 2.03 12.49
CA GLU A 46 4.49 1.85 11.06
C GLU A 46 5.96 2.14 10.73
N TYR A 47 6.59 1.21 10.02
CA TYR A 47 7.95 1.31 9.50
C TYR A 47 8.01 0.99 8.01
N ARG A 48 8.99 1.54 7.30
CA ARG A 48 9.15 1.37 5.85
C ARG A 48 10.61 1.17 5.47
N ILE A 49 10.89 0.18 4.61
CA ILE A 49 12.22 -0.10 4.07
C ILE A 49 12.19 0.13 2.55
N PRO A 50 12.74 1.23 2.02
CA PRO A 50 12.95 1.41 0.60
C PRO A 50 14.15 0.59 0.12
N PHE A 51 14.01 -0.05 -1.04
CA PHE A 51 15.07 -0.81 -1.72
C PHE A 51 14.91 -0.71 -3.24
N THR A 52 16.01 -0.65 -3.98
CA THR A 52 15.97 -0.46 -5.45
C THR A 52 16.39 -1.74 -6.16
N VAL A 53 15.47 -2.31 -6.94
CA VAL A 53 15.66 -3.55 -7.71
C VAL A 53 15.42 -3.23 -9.18
N ASN A 54 16.32 -3.62 -10.10
CA ASN A 54 16.13 -3.43 -11.55
C ASN A 54 15.69 -1.99 -11.92
N ASN A 55 16.44 -0.98 -11.42
CA ASN A 55 16.17 0.45 -11.54
C ASN A 55 14.80 0.93 -10.98
N SER A 56 14.07 0.08 -10.27
CA SER A 56 12.76 0.34 -9.69
C SER A 56 12.85 0.41 -8.17
N THR A 57 12.40 1.51 -7.56
CA THR A 57 12.35 1.62 -6.09
C THR A 57 11.05 1.02 -5.56
N ILE A 58 11.18 -0.02 -4.75
CA ILE A 58 10.09 -0.70 -4.06
C ILE A 58 10.25 -0.41 -2.56
N SER A 59 9.15 -0.34 -1.80
CA SER A 59 9.14 -0.17 -0.35
C SER A 59 8.44 -1.35 0.30
N VAL A 60 9.11 -2.00 1.27
CA VAL A 60 8.43 -2.90 2.22
C VAL A 60 7.83 -2.04 3.32
N ASN A 61 6.52 -2.13 3.54
CA ASN A 61 5.81 -1.49 4.64
C ASN A 61 5.55 -2.54 5.75
N ILE A 62 5.74 -2.14 7.00
CA ILE A 62 5.66 -3.01 8.17
C ILE A 62 4.77 -2.32 9.20
N LEU A 63 3.55 -2.84 9.38
CA LEU A 63 2.55 -2.34 10.31
C LEU A 63 2.46 -3.27 11.53
N LEU A 64 2.63 -2.71 12.72
CA LEU A 64 2.59 -3.40 14.00
C LEU A 64 1.24 -3.15 14.68
N PRO A 65 0.29 -4.09 14.67
CA PRO A 65 -1.04 -3.88 15.25
C PRO A 65 -1.00 -3.65 16.78
N PRO A 66 -2.09 -3.17 17.41
CA PRO A 66 -2.12 -2.84 18.84
C PRO A 66 -1.67 -3.99 19.77
N GLN A 67 -2.00 -5.25 19.43
CA GLN A 67 -1.64 -6.43 20.21
C GLN A 67 -0.32 -7.09 19.78
N PHE A 68 0.45 -6.50 18.87
CA PHE A 68 1.76 -7.04 18.47
C PHE A 68 2.74 -7.12 19.68
N PRO A 69 3.48 -8.24 19.87
CA PRO A 69 3.64 -9.39 18.95
C PRO A 69 2.78 -10.63 19.27
N GLN A 70 1.70 -10.51 20.05
CA GLN A 70 0.69 -11.57 20.16
C GLN A 70 -0.16 -11.66 18.89
N GLU A 71 -0.42 -10.51 18.27
CA GLU A 71 -0.93 -10.38 16.91
C GLU A 71 0.25 -10.23 15.92
N LYS A 72 0.20 -10.91 14.77
CA LYS A 72 1.30 -10.91 13.77
C LYS A 72 1.48 -9.52 13.12
N PRO A 73 2.70 -9.15 12.68
CA PRO A 73 2.90 -7.94 11.89
C PRO A 73 2.21 -8.08 10.53
N VAL A 74 1.65 -6.99 10.02
CA VAL A 74 1.14 -6.91 8.64
C VAL A 74 2.25 -6.33 7.78
N VAL A 75 2.64 -7.04 6.71
CA VAL A 75 3.74 -6.63 5.84
C VAL A 75 3.24 -6.59 4.40
N SER A 76 3.53 -5.49 3.72
CA SER A 76 3.12 -5.24 2.33
C SER A 76 4.24 -4.59 1.52
N VAL A 77 4.07 -4.51 0.20
CA VAL A 77 4.99 -3.88 -0.74
C VAL A 77 4.27 -2.86 -1.62
N TYR A 78 4.98 -1.79 -1.96
CA TYR A 78 4.53 -0.75 -2.89
C TYR A 78 5.71 -0.23 -3.73
N PRO A 79 5.57 -0.02 -5.06
CA PRO A 79 4.40 -0.33 -5.89
C PRO A 79 4.09 -1.84 -5.98
N PRO A 80 2.94 -2.25 -6.57
CA PRO A 80 2.59 -3.66 -6.73
C PRO A 80 3.61 -4.45 -7.56
N VAL A 81 3.93 -5.66 -7.12
CA VAL A 81 4.96 -6.53 -7.70
C VAL A 81 4.51 -8.00 -7.83
N GLY A 82 4.89 -8.63 -8.94
CA GLY A 82 4.76 -10.06 -9.14
C GLY A 82 5.95 -10.78 -8.52
N HIS A 83 5.71 -11.54 -7.44
CA HIS A 83 6.71 -12.34 -6.76
C HIS A 83 6.06 -13.51 -6.00
N HIS A 84 6.77 -14.64 -5.83
CA HIS A 84 6.22 -15.87 -5.22
C HIS A 84 5.93 -15.77 -3.71
N LEU A 85 6.50 -14.77 -3.03
CA LEU A 85 6.19 -14.42 -1.63
C LEU A 85 5.14 -13.31 -1.48
N VAL A 86 4.52 -12.89 -2.59
CA VAL A 86 3.51 -11.82 -2.65
C VAL A 86 2.19 -12.42 -3.14
N ASP A 87 1.07 -11.83 -2.76
CA ASP A 87 -0.25 -12.27 -3.20
C ASP A 87 -0.45 -12.12 -4.73
N SER A 88 -1.23 -13.02 -5.33
CA SER A 88 -1.51 -13.04 -6.76
C SER A 88 -2.71 -12.19 -7.20
N ASN A 89 -3.40 -11.53 -6.26
CA ASN A 89 -4.68 -10.85 -6.51
C ASN A 89 -4.45 -9.35 -6.79
N ASN A 90 -3.56 -8.75 -6.00
CA ASN A 90 -3.27 -7.32 -5.96
C ASN A 90 -1.77 -7.02 -6.00
N GLY A 91 -0.90 -8.00 -5.72
CA GLY A 91 0.56 -7.85 -5.84
C GLY A 91 1.18 -6.98 -4.73
N THR A 92 0.54 -6.90 -3.57
CA THR A 92 0.94 -5.98 -2.48
C THR A 92 1.14 -6.66 -1.14
N MET A 93 0.56 -7.82 -0.87
CA MET A 93 0.57 -8.42 0.47
C MET A 93 1.60 -9.56 0.58
N ILE A 94 2.39 -9.56 1.66
CA ILE A 94 3.43 -10.58 1.86
C ILE A 94 2.85 -11.86 2.46
N THR A 95 2.79 -12.90 1.65
CA THR A 95 2.21 -14.21 2.01
C THR A 95 3.23 -15.20 2.59
N CYS A 96 4.49 -14.78 2.77
CA CYS A 96 5.59 -15.69 3.10
C CYS A 96 5.36 -16.46 4.42
N PRO A 97 5.82 -17.73 4.54
CA PRO A 97 5.58 -18.54 5.73
C PRO A 97 6.13 -17.96 7.04
N LEU A 98 7.17 -17.11 6.99
CA LEU A 98 7.78 -16.49 8.17
C LEU A 98 6.92 -15.35 8.76
N ILE A 99 6.13 -14.67 7.93
CA ILE A 99 5.12 -13.68 8.37
C ILE A 99 3.82 -14.39 8.75
N THR A 100 3.40 -15.38 7.95
CA THR A 100 2.15 -16.14 8.20
C THR A 100 2.20 -16.92 9.52
N ASN A 101 3.36 -17.47 9.91
CA ASN A 101 3.57 -18.19 11.17
C ASN A 101 4.35 -17.36 12.22
N PHE A 102 4.30 -16.03 12.14
CA PHE A 102 4.95 -15.17 13.13
C PHE A 102 4.28 -15.31 14.50
N GLY A 103 5.08 -15.44 15.57
CA GLY A 103 4.61 -15.50 16.95
C GLY A 103 5.48 -14.72 17.92
N MET A 104 5.11 -14.71 19.21
CA MET A 104 5.72 -13.85 20.24
C MET A 104 7.24 -14.08 20.46
N HIS A 105 7.77 -15.22 20.02
CA HIS A 105 9.18 -15.60 20.10
C HIS A 105 9.91 -15.60 18.73
N SER A 106 9.22 -15.25 17.64
CA SER A 106 9.86 -14.94 16.36
C SER A 106 10.77 -13.71 16.48
N ASP A 107 11.60 -13.44 15.47
CA ASP A 107 12.51 -12.30 15.45
C ASP A 107 12.22 -11.44 14.22
N LEU A 108 11.60 -10.28 14.43
CA LEU A 108 11.12 -9.42 13.34
C LEU A 108 12.25 -8.96 12.42
N GLY A 109 13.41 -8.60 12.97
CA GLY A 109 14.57 -8.17 12.16
C GLY A 109 15.04 -9.29 11.23
N LYS A 110 15.13 -10.53 11.73
CA LYS A 110 15.51 -11.70 10.93
C LYS A 110 14.44 -12.13 9.92
N VAL A 111 13.17 -12.04 10.27
CA VAL A 111 12.05 -12.37 9.36
C VAL A 111 12.01 -11.40 8.18
N ILE A 112 12.20 -10.10 8.42
CA ILE A 112 12.27 -9.09 7.35
C ILE A 112 13.59 -9.20 6.57
N GLN A 113 14.71 -9.57 7.21
CA GLN A 113 15.95 -9.87 6.48
C GLN A 113 15.75 -11.03 5.49
N SER A 114 15.17 -12.15 5.93
CA SER A 114 14.92 -13.30 5.05
C SER A 114 13.92 -13.00 3.92
N LEU A 115 13.05 -12.00 4.07
CA LEU A 115 12.18 -11.51 3.00
C LEU A 115 12.97 -10.71 1.95
N LEU A 116 13.82 -9.78 2.40
CA LEU A 116 14.69 -8.98 1.52
C LEU A 116 15.75 -9.85 0.82
N ASP A 117 16.32 -10.85 1.51
CA ASP A 117 17.28 -11.79 0.93
C ASP A 117 16.65 -12.59 -0.23
N GLU A 118 15.40 -13.04 -0.08
CA GLU A 118 14.70 -13.72 -1.18
C GLU A 118 14.33 -12.72 -2.30
N PHE A 119 13.96 -11.46 -1.99
CA PHE A 119 13.78 -10.43 -3.02
C PHE A 119 15.08 -10.09 -3.79
N TRP A 120 16.26 -10.18 -3.18
CA TRP A 120 17.53 -10.01 -3.90
C TRP A 120 17.91 -11.23 -4.75
N LYS A 121 17.51 -12.42 -4.29
CA LYS A 121 17.77 -13.71 -4.96
C LYS A 121 16.78 -14.00 -6.10
N SER A 122 15.54 -13.54 -5.97
CA SER A 122 14.52 -13.51 -7.01
C SER A 122 13.89 -12.11 -7.10
N PRO A 123 14.51 -11.17 -7.85
CA PRO A 123 14.01 -9.81 -8.07
C PRO A 123 12.49 -9.72 -8.35
N PRO A 124 11.71 -9.00 -7.52
CA PRO A 124 10.30 -8.74 -7.79
C PRO A 124 10.14 -7.93 -9.09
N ALA A 125 9.22 -8.35 -9.96
CA ALA A 125 8.88 -7.61 -11.17
C ALA A 125 7.74 -6.63 -10.89
N LEU A 126 7.89 -5.35 -11.25
CA LEU A 126 6.78 -4.40 -11.17
C LEU A 126 5.58 -4.90 -11.98
N MET A 127 4.39 -4.93 -11.38
CA MET A 127 3.16 -5.21 -12.12
C MET A 127 2.80 -3.97 -12.92
N SER A 128 3.20 -3.94 -14.19
CA SER A 128 2.90 -2.84 -15.10
C SER A 128 1.38 -2.69 -15.25
N THR A 129 0.82 -1.67 -14.59
CA THR A 129 -0.55 -1.21 -14.79
C THR A 129 -0.65 -0.55 -16.16
N GLY A 130 -0.81 -1.37 -17.20
CA GLY A 130 -1.09 -0.88 -18.54
C GLY A 130 -2.37 -0.03 -18.58
N PRO A 131 -2.49 0.92 -19.52
CA PRO A 131 -3.71 1.70 -19.68
C PRO A 131 -4.90 0.78 -19.97
N ALA A 132 -6.09 1.19 -19.53
CA ALA A 132 -7.28 0.35 -19.39
C ALA A 132 -7.57 -0.58 -20.59
N GLY A 133 -7.19 -1.86 -20.45
CA GLY A 133 -7.44 -2.92 -21.41
C GLY A 133 -7.24 -4.29 -20.76
N PHE A 134 -8.23 -5.16 -20.86
CA PHE A 134 -8.16 -6.52 -20.30
C PHE A 134 -7.21 -7.41 -21.11
N PRO A 135 -6.40 -8.23 -20.42
CA PRO A 135 -6.14 -9.57 -20.91
C PRO A 135 -6.33 -10.63 -19.80
N TYR A 136 -7.46 -11.32 -19.83
CA TYR A 136 -7.55 -12.66 -19.23
C TYR A 136 -6.63 -13.60 -20.02
N ASN A 137 -5.45 -13.97 -19.48
CA ASN A 137 -4.68 -15.07 -20.08
C ASN A 137 -3.65 -15.78 -19.17
N MET A 138 -3.96 -15.96 -17.88
CA MET A 138 -3.22 -16.88 -16.98
C MET A 138 -4.13 -17.90 -16.28
N TYR A 139 -5.01 -18.54 -17.07
CA TYR A 139 -5.43 -19.91 -16.79
C TYR A 139 -4.73 -20.84 -17.78
N LYS A 140 -3.97 -21.80 -17.24
CA LYS A 140 -3.27 -22.83 -18.00
C LYS A 140 -4.15 -24.10 -18.02
N PRO A 141 -4.92 -24.37 -19.08
CA PRO A 141 -5.80 -25.52 -19.11
C PRO A 141 -4.98 -26.81 -19.23
N SER A 142 -5.15 -27.74 -18.28
CA SER A 142 -4.69 -29.12 -18.46
C SER A 142 -5.40 -29.73 -19.67
N GLY A 143 -4.64 -30.14 -20.68
CA GLY A 143 -5.20 -30.59 -21.95
C GLY A 143 -6.01 -31.89 -21.82
N MET A 144 -7.32 -31.80 -22.05
CA MET A 144 -8.13 -32.93 -22.52
C MET A 144 -8.66 -32.62 -23.92
N ALA A 145 -8.60 -33.63 -24.79
CA ALA A 145 -9.06 -33.52 -26.18
C ALA A 145 -10.60 -33.52 -26.26
N PRO A 146 -11.20 -32.87 -27.27
CA PRO A 146 -12.65 -32.83 -27.42
C PRO A 146 -13.23 -34.20 -27.80
N TYR A 147 -14.40 -34.52 -27.23
CA TYR A 147 -15.20 -35.69 -27.62
C TYR A 147 -15.79 -35.51 -29.05
N PRO A 148 -15.64 -36.49 -29.94
CA PRO A 148 -16.52 -36.63 -31.10
C PRO A 148 -17.77 -37.45 -30.71
N THR A 149 -18.95 -36.88 -30.90
CA THR A 149 -20.21 -37.64 -30.84
C THR A 149 -20.42 -38.39 -32.16
N GLN A 150 -20.69 -39.70 -32.13
CA GLN A 150 -21.61 -40.44 -33.03
C GLN A 150 -21.66 -41.95 -32.67
N ALA A 151 -22.89 -42.50 -32.67
CA ALA A 151 -23.29 -43.91 -32.84
C ALA A 151 -22.65 -45.09 -32.05
N TYR A 152 -23.52 -45.99 -31.57
CA TYR A 152 -23.22 -47.28 -30.94
C TYR A 152 -22.65 -48.34 -31.92
N HIS A 153 -21.88 -49.32 -31.40
CA HIS A 153 -22.08 -50.77 -31.67
C HIS A 153 -21.35 -51.66 -30.64
N TYR A 154 -21.73 -52.95 -30.55
CA TYR A 154 -21.19 -53.96 -29.61
C TYR A 154 -19.93 -54.68 -30.15
N GLY A 155 -18.98 -55.08 -29.29
CA GLY A 155 -17.86 -56.00 -29.64
C GLY A 155 -16.81 -56.20 -28.52
N PRO A 156 -16.21 -57.40 -28.32
CA PRO A 156 -15.36 -57.69 -27.13
C PRO A 156 -13.85 -57.93 -27.35
N ARG A 157 -13.07 -57.64 -26.28
CA ARG A 157 -11.75 -58.17 -25.82
C ARG A 157 -10.77 -58.89 -26.79
N HIS A 158 -9.51 -58.44 -26.79
CA HIS A 158 -8.23 -59.21 -26.71
C HIS A 158 -7.13 -58.22 -26.25
N VAL A 159 -6.33 -58.34 -25.18
CA VAL A 159 -5.36 -59.37 -24.70
C VAL A 159 -4.08 -59.49 -25.56
N GLY A 160 -2.95 -58.92 -25.09
CA GLY A 160 -1.60 -59.07 -25.68
C GLY A 160 -0.53 -58.13 -25.05
N PRO A 161 0.65 -58.61 -24.58
CA PRO A 161 1.71 -57.79 -23.97
C PRO A 161 3.05 -57.74 -24.77
N SER A 162 4.00 -56.84 -24.42
CA SER A 162 5.45 -57.14 -24.18
C SER A 162 6.45 -55.95 -24.18
N HIS A 163 7.21 -55.83 -23.07
CA HIS A 163 8.68 -55.63 -22.94
C HIS A 163 9.51 -54.42 -23.47
N THR A 164 10.43 -53.98 -22.58
CA THR A 164 11.85 -53.52 -22.74
C THR A 164 12.28 -52.09 -23.10
N ALA A 165 13.38 -51.70 -22.43
CA ALA A 165 14.37 -50.61 -22.67
C ALA A 165 15.79 -51.28 -22.68
N PRO A 166 17.02 -50.67 -22.63
CA PRO A 166 17.41 -49.29 -22.26
C PRO A 166 18.45 -48.55 -23.21
N PRO A 167 19.74 -48.18 -22.88
CA PRO A 167 20.15 -46.76 -22.76
C PRO A 167 21.49 -46.31 -23.44
N GLY A 168 21.86 -45.02 -23.29
CA GLY A 168 23.21 -44.43 -23.52
C GLY A 168 23.16 -42.98 -24.08
N LEU A 169 24.17 -42.09 -23.98
CA LEU A 169 25.50 -42.06 -23.31
C LEU A 169 25.98 -40.58 -23.15
N GLY A 170 27.00 -40.31 -22.31
CA GLY A 170 27.74 -39.02 -22.21
C GLY A 170 28.95 -38.94 -23.18
N PRO A 171 29.99 -38.09 -22.98
CA PRO A 171 30.48 -37.38 -21.76
C PRO A 171 30.37 -35.82 -21.91
N ALA A 172 31.21 -34.86 -21.47
CA ALA A 172 32.57 -34.79 -20.87
C ALA A 172 32.84 -33.45 -20.10
N LEU A 173 34.09 -33.23 -19.64
CA LEU A 173 34.61 -32.06 -18.88
C LEU A 173 36.10 -31.80 -19.22
N MET A 174 36.64 -30.57 -19.07
CA MET A 174 38.01 -30.22 -18.58
C MET A 174 38.23 -28.67 -18.45
N PRO A 175 39.25 -28.15 -17.72
CA PRO A 175 39.07 -26.94 -16.87
C PRO A 175 40.21 -25.87 -16.86
N HIS A 176 40.07 -24.86 -15.96
CA HIS A 176 41.08 -23.93 -15.33
C HIS A 176 41.90 -22.96 -16.21
N PRO A 177 42.59 -21.90 -15.66
CA PRO A 177 42.61 -21.30 -14.31
C PRO A 177 41.90 -19.90 -14.26
N GLY A 178 41.99 -19.01 -13.25
CA GLY A 178 42.54 -19.04 -11.88
C GLY A 178 43.59 -17.94 -11.57
N VAL A 179 43.24 -16.90 -10.80
CA VAL A 179 44.11 -15.81 -10.25
C VAL A 179 43.58 -15.34 -8.88
N ASP A 180 44.42 -14.75 -8.02
CA ASP A 180 44.19 -14.49 -6.58
C ASP A 180 44.46 -13.02 -6.16
N GLY A 181 43.92 -12.62 -5.01
CA GLY A 181 44.44 -11.55 -4.14
C GLY A 181 44.07 -10.07 -4.41
N ALA A 182 43.22 -9.48 -3.54
CA ALA A 182 43.40 -8.14 -2.96
C ALA A 182 42.37 -7.84 -1.84
N HIS A 183 42.82 -7.58 -0.61
CA HIS A 183 41.97 -7.02 0.45
C HIS A 183 42.06 -5.48 0.49
N GLY A 184 40.91 -4.81 0.60
CA GLY A 184 40.80 -3.39 0.92
C GLY A 184 39.68 -3.15 1.93
N PRO A 185 39.83 -2.24 2.91
CA PRO A 185 38.83 -2.03 3.96
C PRO A 185 37.63 -1.20 3.44
N PRO A 186 36.39 -1.47 3.88
CA PRO A 186 35.27 -0.59 3.62
C PRO A 186 35.43 0.74 4.35
N ARG A 187 35.33 1.85 3.61
CA ARG A 187 35.45 3.22 4.14
C ARG A 187 34.23 3.56 5.00
N ALA A 188 34.45 3.94 6.26
CA ALA A 188 33.39 4.34 7.16
C ALA A 188 32.73 5.68 6.73
N PRO A 189 31.40 5.82 6.83
CA PRO A 189 30.73 7.12 6.76
C PRO A 189 31.01 7.98 8.01
N ALA A 190 31.16 9.29 7.81
CA ALA A 190 31.26 10.28 8.88
C ALA A 190 29.85 10.79 9.29
N PRO A 191 29.68 11.40 10.48
CA PRO A 191 28.35 11.63 11.06
C PRO A 191 27.63 12.89 10.55
N TYR A 192 26.35 12.97 10.94
CA TYR A 192 25.34 14.00 10.67
C TYR A 192 25.82 15.44 10.42
N GLY A 193 25.32 16.04 9.33
CA GLY A 193 25.35 17.47 9.01
C GLY A 193 24.00 17.94 8.45
N LEU A 194 23.75 19.24 8.45
CA LEU A 194 22.45 19.81 8.06
C LEU A 194 22.18 19.71 6.54
N ILE A 195 20.90 19.73 6.17
CA ILE A 195 20.45 20.03 4.81
C ILE A 195 20.81 21.49 4.54
N SER A 196 21.84 21.75 3.73
CA SER A 196 22.25 23.12 3.34
C SER A 196 22.76 23.25 1.90
N ASP A 197 23.00 22.13 1.21
CA ASP A 197 23.23 22.08 -0.25
C ASP A 197 22.21 21.13 -0.89
N LEU A 198 21.09 21.70 -1.37
CA LEU A 198 20.38 21.10 -2.49
C LEU A 198 21.06 21.63 -3.76
N PRO A 199 21.73 20.80 -4.58
CA PRO A 199 22.35 21.28 -5.80
C PRO A 199 21.24 21.72 -6.77
N LEU A 200 21.01 23.02 -6.88
CA LEU A 200 20.20 23.59 -7.94
C LEU A 200 20.78 23.15 -9.28
N PRO A 201 20.04 22.42 -10.13
CA PRO A 201 20.56 21.99 -11.43
C PRO A 201 20.72 23.21 -12.35
N VAL A 202 21.91 23.81 -12.36
CA VAL A 202 22.29 24.80 -13.37
C VAL A 202 22.31 24.06 -14.71
N PRO A 203 21.45 24.42 -15.69
CA PRO A 203 21.33 23.66 -16.93
C PRO A 203 22.60 23.77 -17.80
N THR A 204 23.54 22.87 -17.55
CA THR A 204 24.65 22.59 -18.46
C THR A 204 24.11 21.70 -19.59
N GLY A 205 24.59 21.91 -20.81
CA GLY A 205 23.92 21.45 -22.04
C GLY A 205 23.54 19.96 -22.10
N ASP A 206 22.49 19.71 -22.89
CA ASP A 206 22.01 18.41 -23.38
C ASP A 206 21.30 17.45 -22.40
N TYR A 207 19.96 17.53 -22.46
CA TYR A 207 19.01 16.41 -22.25
C TYR A 207 19.09 15.62 -20.94
N GLN A 208 18.98 16.29 -19.80
CA GLN A 208 18.58 15.62 -18.56
C GLN A 208 17.06 15.39 -18.52
N ALA A 209 16.64 14.13 -18.36
CA ALA A 209 15.23 13.77 -18.21
C ALA A 209 14.74 14.14 -16.79
N GLY A 210 13.83 15.12 -16.71
CA GLY A 210 13.21 15.52 -15.45
C GLY A 210 12.39 14.40 -14.82
N LEU A 211 12.40 14.31 -13.48
CA LEU A 211 11.51 13.41 -12.74
C LEU A 211 10.05 13.81 -13.04
N ASN A 212 9.23 12.83 -13.49
CA ASN A 212 7.89 12.98 -14.07
C ASN A 212 7.82 13.45 -15.55
N GLY A 213 8.93 13.49 -16.29
CA GLY A 213 8.91 13.56 -17.76
C GLY A 213 8.62 14.94 -18.37
N HIS A 214 8.33 15.97 -17.57
CA HIS A 214 8.38 17.36 -18.05
C HIS A 214 9.82 17.72 -18.42
N MET A 215 10.06 17.96 -19.71
CA MET A 215 11.34 18.41 -20.24
C MET A 215 11.28 19.90 -20.54
N TYR A 216 11.83 20.74 -19.66
CA TYR A 216 11.98 22.15 -19.99
C TYR A 216 13.06 22.34 -21.06
N LYS A 217 12.75 23.15 -22.07
CA LYS A 217 13.67 23.54 -23.15
C LYS A 217 14.05 25.00 -22.94
N MET A 218 15.25 25.23 -22.41
CA MET A 218 15.81 26.59 -22.31
C MET A 218 15.89 27.21 -23.71
N PRO A 219 15.47 28.48 -23.90
CA PRO A 219 15.72 29.24 -25.12
C PRO A 219 17.22 29.34 -25.45
N GLU A 220 17.56 29.38 -26.73
CA GLU A 220 18.95 29.55 -27.17
C GLU A 220 19.49 30.93 -26.76
N ILE A 221 20.66 30.94 -26.13
CA ILE A 221 21.34 32.17 -25.71
C ILE A 221 22.07 32.75 -26.93
N PRO A 222 21.78 33.99 -27.37
CA PRO A 222 22.47 34.59 -28.51
C PRO A 222 23.95 34.82 -28.22
N GLU A 223 24.81 34.53 -29.20
CA GLU A 223 26.25 34.88 -29.13
C GLU A 223 26.48 36.41 -29.26
N SER A 224 25.48 37.16 -29.73
CA SER A 224 25.50 38.61 -29.86
C SER A 224 24.09 39.22 -29.88
N PHE A 225 23.91 40.41 -29.31
CA PHE A 225 22.68 41.18 -29.39
C PHE A 225 22.72 42.13 -30.61
N SER A 226 22.18 41.67 -31.73
CA SER A 226 22.06 42.48 -32.97
C SER A 226 21.17 43.70 -32.75
N GLU A 227 20.23 43.61 -31.81
CA GLU A 227 19.30 44.66 -31.39
C GLU A 227 20.01 45.92 -30.88
N LEU A 228 21.26 45.80 -30.40
CA LEU A 228 22.08 46.95 -29.98
C LEU A 228 22.60 47.78 -31.17
N CYS A 229 22.68 47.20 -32.39
CA CYS A 229 23.17 47.90 -33.58
C CYS A 229 22.16 48.92 -34.13
N ASP A 230 20.88 48.78 -33.80
CA ASP A 230 19.80 49.70 -34.20
C ASP A 230 19.60 50.86 -33.21
N LEU A 231 20.34 50.89 -32.08
CA LEU A 231 20.22 51.92 -31.05
C LEU A 231 21.12 53.13 -31.33
N ASN A 232 20.72 54.30 -30.83
CA ASN A 232 21.50 55.53 -30.98
C ASN A 232 22.57 55.67 -29.89
N LEU A 233 23.66 56.40 -30.18
CA LEU A 233 24.82 56.55 -29.30
C LEU A 233 24.48 57.14 -27.93
N THR A 234 23.49 58.04 -27.84
CA THR A 234 23.07 58.65 -26.57
C THR A 234 22.40 57.63 -25.66
N LEU A 235 21.49 56.82 -26.22
CA LEU A 235 20.84 55.72 -25.49
C LEU A 235 21.84 54.64 -25.09
N LEU A 236 22.84 54.34 -25.92
CA LEU A 236 23.92 53.42 -25.57
C LEU A 236 24.83 53.96 -24.45
N SER A 237 25.07 55.27 -24.37
CA SER A 237 25.76 55.90 -23.23
C SER A 237 24.93 55.78 -21.96
N ASP A 238 23.64 56.15 -22.02
CA ASP A 238 22.70 56.05 -20.90
C ASP A 238 22.59 54.59 -20.38
N MET A 239 22.42 53.60 -21.26
CA MET A 239 22.45 52.17 -20.91
C MET A 239 23.81 51.68 -20.35
N SER A 240 24.91 52.41 -20.57
CA SER A 240 26.22 52.08 -20.00
C SER A 240 26.51 52.79 -18.66
N GLU A 241 25.76 53.85 -18.36
CA GLU A 241 25.88 54.68 -17.16
C GLU A 241 24.75 54.42 -16.14
N ASN A 242 23.65 53.81 -16.58
CA ASN A 242 22.41 53.61 -15.83
C ASN A 242 21.91 52.15 -15.93
N GLU A 243 22.07 51.40 -14.85
CA GLU A 243 21.70 49.98 -14.77
C GLU A 243 20.19 49.73 -14.97
N ASP A 244 19.31 50.65 -14.57
CA ASP A 244 17.86 50.48 -14.69
C ASP A 244 17.40 50.45 -16.16
N VAL A 245 17.96 51.32 -17.01
CA VAL A 245 17.65 51.38 -18.45
C VAL A 245 18.21 50.15 -19.18
N LEU A 246 19.37 49.66 -18.74
CA LEU A 246 19.95 48.41 -19.23
C LEU A 246 19.07 47.20 -18.85
N LEU A 247 18.55 47.16 -17.62
CA LEU A 247 17.61 46.12 -17.18
C LEU A 247 16.28 46.17 -17.95
N GLU A 248 15.74 47.35 -18.22
CA GLU A 248 14.53 47.50 -19.05
C GLU A 248 14.75 46.94 -20.47
N PHE A 249 15.92 47.21 -21.08
CA PHE A 249 16.31 46.60 -22.35
C PHE A 249 16.40 45.07 -22.25
N PHE A 250 17.03 44.50 -21.21
CA PHE A 250 17.09 43.04 -21.03
C PHE A 250 15.70 42.41 -20.90
N VAL A 251 14.77 43.02 -20.14
CA VAL A 251 13.37 42.58 -20.02
C VAL A 251 12.62 42.70 -21.37
N SER A 252 13.08 43.57 -22.27
CA SER A 252 12.52 43.67 -23.61
C SER A 252 12.90 42.51 -24.56
N LEU A 253 13.98 41.77 -24.28
CA LEU A 253 14.52 40.74 -25.18
C LEU A 253 13.60 39.52 -25.35
N PRO A 254 13.58 38.88 -26.54
CA PRO A 254 12.77 37.69 -26.78
C PRO A 254 13.05 36.52 -25.83
N GLN A 255 14.32 36.25 -25.49
CA GLN A 255 14.66 35.10 -24.64
C GLN A 255 14.15 35.28 -23.21
N LEU A 256 14.33 36.47 -22.62
CA LEU A 256 13.91 36.71 -21.23
C LEU A 256 12.38 36.78 -21.10
N LYS A 257 11.68 37.28 -22.13
CA LYS A 257 10.22 37.17 -22.24
C LYS A 257 9.76 35.72 -22.30
N GLN A 258 10.41 34.87 -23.10
CA GLN A 258 10.10 33.45 -23.18
C GLN A 258 10.31 32.76 -21.81
N VAL A 259 11.50 32.90 -21.20
CA VAL A 259 11.79 32.32 -19.87
C VAL A 259 10.81 32.80 -18.78
N THR A 260 10.34 34.05 -18.87
CA THR A 260 9.33 34.59 -17.94
C THR A 260 7.97 33.94 -18.16
N SER A 261 7.53 33.81 -19.41
CA SER A 261 6.29 33.12 -19.78
C SER A 261 6.32 31.64 -19.40
N ASP A 262 7.43 30.94 -19.68
CA ASP A 262 7.63 29.52 -19.35
C ASP A 262 7.56 29.28 -17.84
N LYS A 263 8.15 30.20 -17.06
CA LYS A 263 8.09 30.20 -15.59
C LYS A 263 6.66 30.41 -15.08
N GLU A 264 5.89 31.32 -15.68
CA GLU A 264 4.50 31.59 -15.28
C GLU A 264 3.57 30.41 -15.63
N GLU A 265 3.75 29.78 -16.79
CA GLU A 265 3.04 28.55 -17.17
C GLU A 265 3.40 27.40 -16.22
N LEU A 266 4.69 27.18 -15.93
CA LEU A 266 5.15 26.12 -15.02
C LEU A 266 4.65 26.33 -13.59
N VAL A 267 4.64 27.57 -13.09
CA VAL A 267 4.06 27.90 -11.76
C VAL A 267 2.56 27.62 -11.74
N THR A 268 1.83 28.00 -12.78
CA THR A 268 0.39 27.70 -12.91
C THR A 268 0.15 26.19 -12.91
N ASN A 269 0.89 25.44 -13.73
CA ASN A 269 0.79 23.99 -13.81
C ASN A 269 1.07 23.29 -12.46
N ILE A 270 2.09 23.75 -11.72
CA ILE A 270 2.41 23.22 -10.38
C ILE A 270 1.27 23.49 -9.38
N VAL A 271 0.64 24.66 -9.45
CA VAL A 271 -0.53 25.00 -8.61
C VAL A 271 -1.74 24.13 -8.97
N ASP A 272 -2.07 24.00 -10.26
CA ASP A 272 -3.19 23.16 -10.75
C ASP A 272 -3.00 21.68 -10.36
N MET A 273 -1.77 21.17 -10.46
CA MET A 273 -1.42 19.81 -10.05
C MET A 273 -1.50 19.62 -8.54
N TYR A 274 -1.14 20.64 -7.74
CA TYR A 274 -1.27 20.60 -6.29
C TYR A 274 -2.74 20.67 -5.84
N GLU A 275 -3.58 21.46 -6.51
CA GLU A 275 -5.03 21.51 -6.23
C GLU A 275 -5.71 20.18 -6.59
N GLN A 276 -5.39 19.59 -7.75
CA GLN A 276 -5.85 18.25 -8.13
C GLN A 276 -5.42 17.18 -7.11
N LEU A 277 -4.15 17.17 -6.70
CA LEU A 277 -3.65 16.26 -5.66
C LEU A 277 -4.41 16.44 -4.33
N THR A 278 -4.67 17.68 -3.93
CA THR A 278 -5.43 18.02 -2.72
C THR A 278 -6.89 17.55 -2.80
N GLN A 279 -7.54 17.74 -3.94
CA GLN A 279 -8.91 17.26 -4.19
C GLN A 279 -8.98 15.73 -4.20
N MET A 280 -8.03 15.05 -4.85
CA MET A 280 -7.96 13.59 -4.86
C MET A 280 -7.69 13.01 -3.46
N LYS A 281 -6.83 13.65 -2.66
CA LYS A 281 -6.58 13.29 -1.26
C LYS A 281 -7.85 13.39 -0.42
N LEU A 282 -8.58 14.52 -0.50
CA LEU A 282 -9.84 14.72 0.24
C LEU A 282 -10.92 13.70 -0.18
N ALA A 283 -11.03 13.41 -1.48
CA ALA A 283 -11.95 12.41 -2.01
C ALA A 283 -11.59 10.98 -1.57
N PHE A 284 -10.29 10.65 -1.46
CA PHE A 284 -9.81 9.38 -0.90
C PHE A 284 -10.14 9.28 0.60
N GLU A 285 -9.84 10.31 1.39
CA GLU A 285 -10.11 10.34 2.84
C GLU A 285 -11.61 10.20 3.14
N THR A 286 -12.47 10.84 2.34
CA THR A 286 -13.94 10.71 2.45
C THR A 286 -14.43 9.30 2.12
N ARG A 287 -13.82 8.63 1.12
CA ARG A 287 -14.14 7.23 0.77
C ARG A 287 -13.67 6.26 1.85
N MET A 288 -12.46 6.47 2.39
CA MET A 288 -11.89 5.69 3.48
C MET A 288 -12.75 5.77 4.75
N GLN A 289 -13.17 6.97 5.16
CA GLN A 289 -14.06 7.14 6.31
C GLN A 289 -15.40 6.42 6.08
N ARG A 290 -16.04 6.63 4.91
CA ARG A 290 -17.30 5.94 4.58
C ARG A 290 -17.15 4.41 4.57
N GLN A 291 -16.01 3.89 4.13
CA GLN A 291 -15.71 2.45 4.18
C GLN A 291 -15.56 1.96 5.63
N HIS A 292 -14.88 2.72 6.49
CA HIS A 292 -14.78 2.42 7.93
C HIS A 292 -16.17 2.38 8.58
N ASP A 293 -16.97 3.42 8.41
CA ASP A 293 -18.31 3.54 9.00
C ASP A 293 -19.24 2.40 8.56
N LEU A 294 -19.16 1.99 7.29
CA LEU A 294 -19.88 0.83 6.76
C LEU A 294 -19.35 -0.49 7.34
N SER A 295 -18.02 -0.65 7.46
CA SER A 295 -17.40 -1.84 8.05
C SER A 295 -17.76 -2.01 9.53
N GLU A 296 -17.84 -0.92 10.29
CA GLU A 296 -18.21 -0.92 11.70
C GLU A 296 -19.72 -1.18 11.88
N SER A 297 -20.57 -0.46 11.13
CA SER A 297 -22.04 -0.59 11.23
C SER A 297 -22.59 -1.92 10.69
N CYS A 298 -21.88 -2.55 9.75
CA CYS A 298 -22.16 -3.90 9.25
C CYS A 298 -21.27 -4.99 9.87
N SER A 299 -20.49 -4.70 10.92
CA SER A 299 -19.68 -5.72 11.58
C SER A 299 -20.58 -6.82 12.18
N LEU A 300 -20.10 -8.07 12.23
CA LEU A 300 -20.89 -9.19 12.77
C LEU A 300 -21.32 -8.93 14.23
N SER A 301 -20.44 -8.34 15.04
CA SER A 301 -20.73 -7.94 16.43
C SER A 301 -21.80 -6.84 16.50
N THR A 302 -21.73 -5.83 15.62
CA THR A 302 -22.72 -4.74 15.57
C THR A 302 -24.09 -5.26 15.13
N LEU A 303 -24.11 -6.13 14.10
CA LEU A 303 -25.34 -6.76 13.62
C LEU A 303 -25.95 -7.70 14.68
N GLN A 304 -25.14 -8.45 15.42
CA GLN A 304 -25.60 -9.27 16.54
C GLN A 304 -26.19 -8.40 17.66
N ALA A 305 -25.49 -7.34 18.09
CA ALA A 305 -25.99 -6.45 19.14
C ALA A 305 -27.33 -5.79 18.74
N ARG A 306 -27.46 -5.32 17.50
CA ARG A 306 -28.72 -4.77 16.97
C ARG A 306 -29.84 -5.82 16.92
N LEU A 307 -29.51 -7.06 16.53
CA LEU A 307 -30.48 -8.16 16.48
C LEU A 307 -30.95 -8.58 17.88
N LYS A 308 -30.06 -8.56 18.88
CA LYS A 308 -30.38 -8.80 20.29
C LYS A 308 -31.34 -7.75 20.86
N VAL A 309 -31.05 -6.48 20.63
CA VAL A 309 -31.95 -5.37 21.03
C VAL A 309 -33.31 -5.52 20.35
N ALA A 310 -33.34 -5.83 19.05
CA ALA A 310 -34.59 -6.08 18.33
C ALA A 310 -35.33 -7.36 18.79
N ALA A 311 -34.63 -8.36 19.34
CA ALA A 311 -35.27 -9.54 19.93
C ALA A 311 -35.94 -9.20 21.26
N HIS A 312 -35.25 -8.45 22.14
CA HIS A 312 -35.84 -7.94 23.39
C HIS A 312 -37.02 -6.99 23.14
N GLN A 313 -36.91 -6.07 22.17
CA GLN A 313 -38.00 -5.15 21.85
C GLN A 313 -39.28 -5.90 21.43
N ALA A 314 -39.15 -6.96 20.62
CA ALA A 314 -40.29 -7.80 20.24
C ALA A 314 -40.81 -8.71 21.37
N GLU A 315 -40.06 -8.87 22.46
CA GLU A 315 -40.52 -9.55 23.67
C GLU A 315 -41.33 -8.58 24.55
N GLU A 316 -40.78 -7.40 24.84
CA GLU A 316 -41.45 -6.29 25.55
C GLU A 316 -42.75 -5.86 24.83
N GLU A 317 -42.70 -5.66 23.52
CA GLU A 317 -43.90 -5.41 22.69
C GLU A 317 -44.94 -6.55 22.82
N SER A 318 -44.52 -7.80 23.02
CA SER A 318 -45.46 -8.94 23.16
C SER A 318 -46.08 -9.00 24.55
N GLU A 319 -45.35 -8.53 25.58
CA GLU A 319 -45.85 -8.39 26.94
C GLU A 319 -46.84 -7.22 27.03
N GLU A 320 -46.53 -6.06 26.41
CA GLU A 320 -47.46 -4.94 26.23
C GLU A 320 -48.78 -5.38 25.56
N THR A 321 -48.72 -6.21 24.51
CA THR A 321 -49.94 -6.74 23.86
C THR A 321 -50.73 -7.69 24.77
N ALA A 322 -50.08 -8.42 25.67
CA ALA A 322 -50.77 -9.25 26.67
C ALA A 322 -51.40 -8.40 27.79
N GLU A 323 -50.72 -7.35 28.25
CA GLU A 323 -51.27 -6.40 29.24
C GLU A 323 -52.51 -5.68 28.70
N ASN A 324 -52.45 -5.15 27.47
CA ASN A 324 -53.60 -4.50 26.83
C ASN A 324 -54.83 -5.43 26.71
N PHE A 325 -54.62 -6.73 26.48
CA PHE A 325 -55.70 -7.73 26.48
C PHE A 325 -56.25 -8.00 27.88
N LEU A 326 -55.39 -8.14 28.89
CA LEU A 326 -55.79 -8.33 30.30
C LEU A 326 -56.54 -7.13 30.88
N GLU A 327 -56.23 -5.92 30.42
CA GLU A 327 -56.96 -4.68 30.74
C GLU A 327 -58.25 -4.50 29.91
N GLY A 328 -58.53 -5.37 28.93
CA GLY A 328 -59.71 -5.29 28.07
C GLY A 328 -59.67 -4.17 27.02
N ARG A 329 -58.47 -3.69 26.64
CA ARG A 329 -58.29 -2.67 25.59
C ARG A 329 -58.27 -3.23 24.17
N ALA A 330 -57.93 -4.52 24.03
CA ALA A 330 -57.92 -5.27 22.78
C ALA A 330 -58.87 -6.48 22.88
N ASP A 331 -59.46 -6.90 21.75
CA ASP A 331 -60.27 -8.12 21.70
C ASP A 331 -59.41 -9.39 21.51
N ILE A 332 -60.06 -10.57 21.52
CA ILE A 332 -59.36 -11.86 21.45
C ILE A 332 -58.73 -12.14 20.08
N ASP A 333 -59.32 -11.69 18.98
CA ASP A 333 -58.82 -11.94 17.62
C ASP A 333 -57.69 -10.96 17.30
N GLU A 334 -57.80 -9.70 17.74
CA GLU A 334 -56.72 -8.72 17.72
C GLU A 334 -55.52 -9.17 18.57
N PHE A 335 -55.77 -9.58 19.82
CA PHE A 335 -54.74 -10.11 20.73
C PHE A 335 -54.04 -11.31 20.11
N LEU A 336 -54.77 -12.34 19.68
CA LEU A 336 -54.17 -13.56 19.12
C LEU A 336 -53.31 -13.24 17.90
N THR A 337 -53.78 -12.37 17.01
CA THR A 337 -53.03 -11.96 15.80
C THR A 337 -51.72 -11.25 16.17
N SER A 338 -51.82 -10.18 16.96
CA SER A 338 -50.68 -9.33 17.33
C SER A 338 -49.66 -10.07 18.21
N PHE A 339 -50.14 -10.86 19.18
CA PHE A 339 -49.28 -11.66 20.06
C PHE A 339 -48.58 -12.79 19.29
N MET A 340 -49.28 -13.51 18.41
CA MET A 340 -48.65 -14.56 17.59
C MET A 340 -47.58 -13.98 16.67
N GLU A 341 -47.83 -12.81 16.05
CA GLU A 341 -46.83 -12.13 15.22
C GLU A 341 -45.60 -11.71 16.03
N LYS A 342 -45.79 -10.93 17.10
CA LYS A 342 -44.69 -10.42 17.94
C LYS A 342 -43.87 -11.55 18.58
N ARG A 343 -44.51 -12.59 19.13
CA ARG A 343 -43.80 -13.78 19.66
C ARG A 343 -43.03 -14.53 18.58
N THR A 344 -43.62 -14.75 17.40
CA THR A 344 -42.93 -15.41 16.28
C THR A 344 -41.73 -14.59 15.82
N LEU A 345 -41.87 -13.26 15.77
CA LEU A 345 -40.81 -12.33 15.41
C LEU A 345 -39.67 -12.32 16.45
N CYS A 346 -39.98 -12.29 17.75
CA CYS A 346 -39.01 -12.44 18.84
C CYS A 346 -38.22 -13.75 18.72
N HIS A 347 -38.91 -14.89 18.64
CA HIS A 347 -38.26 -16.20 18.51
C HIS A 347 -37.43 -16.31 17.22
N SER A 348 -37.90 -15.73 16.09
CA SER A 348 -37.16 -15.67 14.83
C SER A 348 -35.89 -14.79 14.94
N ARG A 349 -35.95 -13.67 15.66
CA ARG A 349 -34.79 -12.79 15.93
C ARG A 349 -33.78 -13.48 16.86
N ARG A 350 -34.22 -14.07 17.97
CA ARG A 350 -33.40 -14.82 18.94
C ARG A 350 -32.67 -16.00 18.30
N ALA A 351 -33.36 -16.85 17.53
CA ALA A 351 -32.73 -17.97 16.83
C ALA A 351 -31.71 -17.53 15.75
N LYS A 352 -31.90 -16.35 15.13
CA LYS A 352 -30.92 -15.75 14.22
C LYS A 352 -29.73 -15.15 14.96
N GLU A 353 -29.94 -14.56 16.15
CA GLU A 353 -28.86 -14.06 17.02
C GLU A 353 -27.97 -15.21 17.49
N GLU A 354 -28.56 -16.30 18.00
CA GLU A 354 -27.84 -17.49 18.44
C GLU A 354 -27.03 -18.11 17.29
N LYS A 355 -27.61 -18.23 16.10
CA LYS A 355 -26.90 -18.74 14.92
C LYS A 355 -25.79 -17.79 14.44
N LEU A 356 -25.95 -16.48 14.58
CA LEU A 356 -24.91 -15.49 14.28
C LEU A 356 -23.78 -15.55 15.31
N GLN A 357 -24.10 -15.66 16.60
CA GLN A 357 -23.13 -15.86 17.69
C GLN A 357 -22.34 -17.17 17.50
N GLN A 358 -23.00 -18.27 17.14
CA GLN A 358 -22.36 -19.53 16.78
C GLN A 358 -21.43 -19.36 15.57
N SER A 359 -21.84 -18.60 14.56
CA SER A 359 -21.01 -18.31 13.39
C SER A 359 -19.78 -17.48 13.75
N ILE A 360 -19.92 -16.45 14.59
CA ILE A 360 -18.81 -15.64 15.13
C ILE A 360 -17.83 -16.49 15.95
N ASN A 361 -18.34 -17.45 16.72
CA ASN A 361 -17.49 -18.31 17.56
C ASN A 361 -16.82 -19.46 16.76
N THR A 362 -17.51 -20.01 15.76
CA THR A 362 -17.00 -21.12 14.92
C THR A 362 -16.04 -20.61 13.85
N HIS A 363 -16.32 -19.44 13.28
CA HIS A 363 -15.39 -18.64 12.49
C HIS A 363 -14.72 -17.57 13.36
N GLY A 364 -14.32 -17.96 14.58
CA GLY A 364 -13.51 -17.14 15.48
C GLY A 364 -12.33 -16.55 14.70
N PRO A 365 -12.09 -15.24 14.88
CA PRO A 365 -11.94 -14.28 13.78
C PRO A 365 -11.16 -14.85 12.62
N PHE A 366 -11.83 -14.98 11.46
CA PHE A 366 -11.22 -15.40 10.20
C PHE A 366 -9.81 -14.80 10.08
N PRO A 367 -8.76 -15.61 9.92
CA PRO A 367 -7.41 -15.08 9.77
C PRO A 367 -7.46 -14.12 8.59
N THR A 368 -7.05 -12.86 8.81
CA THR A 368 -7.10 -11.83 7.78
C THR A 368 -6.26 -12.28 6.60
N THR A 369 -6.94 -12.81 5.58
CA THR A 369 -6.41 -13.10 4.25
C THR A 369 -6.27 -11.76 3.53
N HIS A 370 -5.25 -11.06 4.00
CA HIS A 370 -4.67 -9.85 3.47
C HIS A 370 -3.41 -10.32 2.74
#